data_AF-A0AAW1MC01-F1
#
_entry.id   AF-A0AAW1MC01-F1
#
_cell.length_a   1.000
_cell.length_b   1.000
_cell.length_c   1.000
_cell.angle_alpha   90.00
_cell.angle_beta   90.00
_cell.angle_gamma   90.00
#
_symmetry.space_group_name_H-M   'P 1'
#
loop_
_entity.id
_entity.type
_entity.pdbx_description
1 polymer ?
#
loop_
_entity_poly.entity_id
_entity_poly.type
_entity_poly.pdbx_seq_one_letter_code
_entity_poly.pdbx_strand_id
1 'polypeptide(L)'
;MTSARLQCYAAFLSRFDYKVVFRKGSENINADCLSQAPLTDESTPYTDGAINEEVFLSEETINAIYTPRITFDSILILLYENCTKMKLQIWNLPWITG
;
A
#
# COMPACT_ATOMS: atom_id res chain seq x y z
N MET A 1 7.42 -12.90 11.42
CA MET A 1 7.49 -12.23 10.11
C MET A 1 6.42 -12.83 9.23
N THR A 2 5.48 -12.02 8.72
CA THR A 2 4.56 -12.42 7.66
C THR A 2 5.29 -12.34 6.31
N SER A 3 5.05 -13.28 5.40
CA SER A 3 5.65 -13.26 4.05
C SER A 3 5.32 -11.95 3.32
N ALA A 4 6.29 -11.34 2.63
CA ALA A 4 6.09 -10.12 1.84
C ALA A 4 4.97 -10.27 0.81
N ARG A 5 4.85 -11.46 0.20
CA ARG A 5 3.74 -11.79 -0.72
C ARG A 5 2.37 -11.61 -0.07
N LEU A 6 2.23 -12.09 1.17
CA LEU A 6 0.97 -11.97 1.90
C LEU A 6 0.64 -10.50 2.20
N GLN A 7 1.65 -9.67 2.48
CA GLN A 7 1.48 -8.24 2.69
C GLN A 7 1.08 -7.51 1.41
N CYS A 8 1.68 -7.85 0.26
CA CYS A 8 1.29 -7.28 -1.04
C CYS A 8 -0.18 -7.61 -1.38
N TYR A 9 -0.58 -8.88 -1.21
CA TYR A 9 -1.98 -9.25 -1.40
C TYR A 9 -2.91 -8.58 -0.39
N ALA A 10 -2.50 -8.43 0.87
CA ALA A 10 -3.30 -7.70 1.86
C ALA A 10 -3.50 -6.24 1.48
N ALA A 11 -2.45 -5.56 1.01
CA ALA A 11 -2.54 -4.18 0.52
C ALA A 11 -3.44 -4.07 -0.72
N PHE A 12 -3.31 -4.99 -1.67
CA PHE A 12 -4.16 -5.03 -2.86
C PHE A 12 -5.63 -5.27 -2.51
N LEU A 13 -5.92 -6.28 -1.68
CA LEU A 13 -7.27 -6.66 -1.28
C LEU A 13 -7.95 -5.60 -0.41
N SER A 14 -7.18 -4.79 0.34
CA SER A 14 -7.72 -3.71 1.18
C SER A 14 -8.53 -2.65 0.40
N ARG A 15 -8.37 -2.61 -0.92
CA ARG A 15 -9.08 -1.67 -1.81
C ARG A 15 -10.51 -2.10 -2.15
N PHE A 16 -10.88 -3.33 -1.82
CA PHE A 16 -12.19 -3.88 -2.14
C PHE A 16 -13.03 -4.02 -0.88
N ASP A 17 -14.34 -3.76 -0.99
CA ASP A 17 -15.30 -4.12 0.04
C ASP A 17 -15.71 -5.57 -0.16
N TYR A 18 -15.03 -6.48 0.53
CA TYR A 18 -15.27 -7.92 0.42
C TYR A 18 -15.45 -8.58 1.78
N LYS A 19 -16.17 -9.71 1.78
CA LYS A 19 -16.31 -10.59 2.93
C LYS A 19 -15.78 -11.97 2.59
N VAL A 20 -14.93 -12.49 3.46
CA VAL A 20 -14.47 -13.88 3.36
C VAL A 20 -15.62 -14.81 3.75
N VAL A 21 -15.99 -15.72 2.84
CA VAL A 21 -17.03 -16.72 3.06
C VAL A 21 -16.51 -18.11 2.74
N PHE A 22 -16.90 -19.08 3.56
CA PHE A 22 -16.62 -20.48 3.28
C PHE A 22 -17.56 -20.98 2.18
N ARG A 23 -17.01 -21.69 1.19
CA ARG A 23 -17.75 -22.39 0.14
C ARG A 23 -17.44 -23.87 0.21
N LYS A 24 -18.48 -24.70 0.15
CA LYS A 24 -18.31 -26.17 0.06
C LYS A 24 -17.68 -26.52 -1.29
N GLY A 25 -16.90 -27.59 -1.34
CA GLY A 25 -16.23 -28.02 -2.57
C GLY A 25 -17.19 -28.23 -3.75
N SER A 26 -18.41 -28.72 -3.49
CA SER A 26 -19.47 -28.86 -4.50
C SER A 26 -19.91 -27.54 -5.14
N GLU A 27 -19.77 -26.42 -4.44
CA GLU A 27 -20.07 -25.07 -4.95
C GLU A 27 -18.85 -24.42 -5.62
N ASN A 28 -17.66 -24.99 -5.46
CA ASN A 28 -16.39 -24.45 -5.97
C ASN A 28 -15.86 -25.20 -7.19
N ILE A 29 -16.65 -26.12 -7.77
CA ILE A 29 -16.23 -26.99 -8.88
C ILE A 29 -15.73 -26.17 -10.06
N ASN A 30 -16.39 -25.08 -10.42
CA ASN A 30 -15.99 -24.26 -11.57
C ASN A 30 -14.59 -23.65 -11.36
N ALA A 31 -14.31 -23.14 -10.16
CA ALA A 31 -13.00 -22.58 -9.85
C ALA A 31 -11.92 -23.67 -9.83
N ASP A 32 -12.26 -24.87 -9.36
CA ASP A 32 -11.38 -26.03 -9.36
C ASP A 32 -11.06 -26.54 -10.77
N CYS A 33 -12.08 -26.66 -11.64
CA CYS A 33 -11.88 -27.06 -13.03
C CYS A 33 -11.05 -26.05 -13.82
N LEU A 34 -11.28 -24.74 -13.58
CA LEU A 34 -10.53 -23.68 -14.26
C LEU A 34 -9.09 -23.57 -13.77
N SER A 35 -8.84 -23.80 -12.48
CA SER A 35 -7.47 -23.76 -11.94
C SER A 35 -6.60 -24.91 -12.44
N GLN A 36 -7.22 -26.04 -12.80
CA GLN A 36 -6.56 -27.22 -13.37
C GLN A 36 -6.58 -27.24 -14.91
N ALA A 37 -7.26 -26.29 -15.56
CA ALA A 37 -7.35 -26.27 -17.00
C ALA A 37 -5.96 -26.05 -17.62
N PRO A 38 -5.54 -26.89 -18.59
CA PRO A 38 -4.24 -26.72 -19.23
C PRO A 38 -4.21 -25.41 -20.00
N LEU A 39 -3.19 -24.59 -19.73
CA LEU A 39 -2.92 -23.37 -20.49
C LEU A 39 -2.41 -23.79 -21.87
N THR A 40 -3.07 -23.33 -22.93
CA THR A 40 -2.70 -23.68 -24.31
C THR A 40 -1.46 -22.91 -24.79
N ASP A 41 -1.09 -21.84 -24.08
CA ASP A 41 0.03 -20.96 -24.42
C ASP A 41 1.20 -21.16 -23.46
N GLU A 42 2.25 -21.83 -23.93
CA GLU A 42 3.56 -21.98 -23.27
C GLU A 42 4.33 -20.65 -23.11
N SER A 43 3.76 -19.52 -23.57
CA SER A 43 4.43 -18.22 -23.66
C SER A 43 4.17 -17.30 -22.46
N THR A 44 3.21 -17.63 -21.59
CA THR A 44 2.98 -16.83 -20.38
C THR A 44 3.98 -17.25 -19.31
N PRO A 45 4.92 -16.37 -18.89
CA PRO A 45 5.75 -16.68 -17.74
C PRO A 45 4.81 -16.99 -16.58
N TYR A 46 5.05 -18.13 -15.92
CA TYR A 46 4.30 -18.55 -14.73
C TYR A 46 4.05 -17.32 -13.87
N THR A 47 2.79 -17.04 -13.55
CA THR A 47 2.39 -15.87 -12.75
C THR A 47 3.21 -15.77 -11.47
N ASP A 48 3.60 -16.93 -10.93
CA ASP A 48 4.47 -17.02 -9.76
C ASP A 48 5.86 -16.38 -9.99
N GLY A 49 6.48 -16.55 -11.16
CA GLY A 49 7.78 -15.99 -11.50
C GLY A 49 7.75 -14.46 -11.62
N ALA A 50 6.75 -13.93 -12.34
CA ALA A 50 6.57 -12.48 -12.49
C ALA A 50 6.24 -11.79 -11.16
N ILE A 51 5.36 -12.40 -10.35
CA ILE A 51 5.00 -11.87 -9.02
C ILE A 51 6.22 -11.89 -8.08
N ASN A 52 7.05 -12.94 -8.14
CA ASN A 52 8.22 -13.03 -7.28
C ASN A 52 9.28 -11.98 -7.64
N GLU A 53 9.43 -11.64 -8.92
CA GLU A 53 10.30 -10.56 -9.39
C GLU A 53 9.80 -9.18 -8.93
N GLU A 54 8.50 -8.90 -9.01
CA GLU A 54 7.91 -7.65 -8.50
C GLU A 54 8.01 -7.52 -6.96
N VAL A 55 7.81 -8.61 -6.23
CA VAL A 55 7.91 -8.62 -4.75
C VAL A 55 9.34 -8.33 -4.31
N PHE A 56 10.35 -8.85 -5.02
CA PHE A 56 11.76 -8.56 -4.74
C PHE A 56 12.06 -7.05 -4.87
N LEU A 57 11.58 -6.40 -5.93
CA LEU A 57 11.73 -4.95 -6.14
C LEU A 57 10.98 -4.12 -5.08
N SER A 58 9.85 -4.61 -4.59
CA SER A 58 9.08 -3.95 -3.53
C SER A 58 9.77 -4.01 -2.17
N GLU A 59 10.47 -5.10 -1.82
CA GLU A 59 11.23 -5.17 -0.56
C GLU A 59 12.38 -4.15 -0.51
N GLU A 60 13.10 -3.99 -1.63
CA GLU A 60 14.15 -2.97 -1.77
C GLU A 60 13.57 -1.55 -1.64
N THR A 61 12.43 -1.30 -2.29
CA THR A 61 11.77 0.02 -2.25
C THR A 61 11.21 0.32 -0.87
N ILE A 62 10.57 -0.63 -0.18
CA ILE A 62 10.06 -0.48 1.19
C ILE A 62 11.19 -0.17 2.17
N ASN A 63 12.34 -0.84 2.04
CA ASN A 63 13.52 -0.54 2.85
C ASN A 63 14.15 0.82 2.51
N ALA A 64 13.92 1.33 1.30
CA ALA A 64 14.34 2.67 0.87
C ALA A 64 13.33 3.79 1.22
N ILE A 65 12.13 3.46 1.73
CA ILE A 65 11.22 4.46 2.31
C ILE A 65 11.84 4.92 3.63
N TYR A 66 12.73 5.90 3.54
CA TYR A 66 13.20 6.65 4.69
C TYR A 66 12.02 7.44 5.26
N THR A 67 11.32 6.87 6.23
CA THR A 67 10.48 7.66 7.12
C THR A 67 11.42 8.39 8.07
N PRO A 68 11.54 9.74 8.03
CA PRO A 68 12.24 10.44 9.10
C PRO A 68 11.58 10.00 10.41
N ARG A 69 12.38 9.54 11.36
CA ARG A 69 11.89 9.08 12.66
C ARG A 69 11.15 10.27 13.29
N ILE A 70 9.83 10.21 13.29
CA ILE A 70 9.01 11.26 13.87
C ILE A 70 9.20 11.17 15.38
N THR A 71 10.04 12.04 15.93
CA THR A 71 10.23 12.21 17.36
C THR A 71 9.34 13.35 17.84
N PHE A 72 9.10 13.40 19.15
CA PHE A 72 8.33 14.50 19.75
C PHE A 72 8.88 15.87 19.33
N ASP A 73 10.20 16.02 19.30
CA ASP A 73 10.88 17.25 18.90
C ASP A 73 10.61 17.64 17.44
N SER A 74 10.58 16.67 16.52
CA SER A 74 10.32 16.98 15.11
C SER A 74 8.88 17.40 14.85
N ILE A 75 7.91 16.85 15.59
CA ILE A 75 6.52 17.32 15.56
C ILE A 75 6.42 18.74 16.10
N LEU A 76 7.11 19.03 17.20
CA LEU A 76 7.06 20.34 17.86
C LEU A 76 7.64 21.44 16.96
N ILE A 77 8.74 21.16 16.26
CA ILE A 77 9.33 22.06 15.27
C ILE A 77 8.37 22.31 14.09
N LEU A 78 7.76 21.26 13.54
CA LEU A 78 6.82 21.40 12.41
C LEU A 78 5.54 22.18 12.78
N LEU A 79 5.05 22.01 14.01
CA LEU A 79 3.94 22.79 14.55
C LEU A 79 4.34 24.25 14.78
N TYR A 80 5.55 24.51 15.30
CA TYR A 80 6.06 25.86 15.51
C TYR A 80 6.22 26.62 14.18
N GLU A 81 6.78 25.97 13.16
CA GLU A 81 6.93 26.57 11.84
C GLU A 81 5.57 26.87 11.19
N ASN A 82 4.60 25.96 11.30
CA ASN A 82 3.25 26.20 10.80
C ASN A 82 2.55 27.33 11.55
N CYS A 83 2.62 27.37 12.87
CA CYS A 83 2.06 28.46 13.68
C CYS A 83 2.69 29.81 13.33
N THR A 84 4.00 29.85 13.07
CA THR A 84 4.71 31.08 12.69
C THR A 84 4.32 31.54 11.29
N LYS A 85 4.20 30.61 10.33
CA LYS A 85 3.69 30.92 8.98
C LYS A 85 2.25 31.40 9.00
N MET A 86 1.38 30.77 9.80
CA MET A 86 -0.01 31.19 9.95
C MET A 86 -0.12 32.57 10.59
N LYS A 87 0.72 32.87 11.59
CA LYS A 87 0.81 34.20 12.20
C LYS A 87 1.30 35.24 11.19
N LEU A 88 2.35 34.98 10.41
CA LEU A 88 2.82 35.90 9.37
C LEU A 88 1.78 36.14 8.27
N GLN A 89 0.98 35.12 7.91
CA GLN A 89 -0.12 35.28 6.95
C GLN A 89 -1.24 36.14 7.51
N ILE A 90 -1.59 35.99 8.79
CA ILE A 90 -2.62 36.81 9.46
C ILE A 90 -2.16 38.27 9.56
N TRP A 91 -0.91 38.52 9.94
CA TRP A 91 -0.38 39.89 10.11
C TRP A 91 -0.10 40.64 8.79
N ASN A 92 -0.13 39.94 7.65
CA ASN A 92 -0.04 40.55 6.30
C ASN A 92 -1.42 40.79 5.66
N LEU A 93 -2.52 40.63 6.40
CA LEU A 93 -3.85 40.92 5.88
C LEU A 93 -4.10 42.44 5.90
N PRO A 94 -4.54 43.04 4.78
CA PRO A 94 -4.59 44.49 4.58
C PRO A 94 -5.59 45.23 5.50
N TRP A 95 -6.38 44.50 6.30
CA TRP A 95 -7.29 45.07 7.30
C TRP A 95 -6.73 45.13 8.73
N ILE A 96 -5.51 44.63 8.97
CA ILE A 96 -4.89 44.61 10.32
C ILE A 96 -3.79 45.69 10.47
N THR A 97 -3.23 46.22 9.37
CA THR A 97 -2.18 47.26 9.40
C THR A 97 -2.70 48.67 9.09
N GLY A 98 -3.98 48.95 9.39
CA GLY A 98 -4.58 50.29 9.31
C GLY A 98 -4.42 51.07 10.61
#